data_AF-A0A1I7V3P5-F1
#
_entry.id   AF-A0A1I7V3P5-F1
#
_cell.length_a   1.000
_cell.length_b   1.000
_cell.length_c   1.000
_cell.angle_alpha   90.00
_cell.angle_beta   90.00
_cell.angle_gamma   90.00
#
_symmetry.space_group_name_H-M   'P 1'
#
loop_
_entity.id
_entity.type
_entity.pdbx_description
1 polymer ?
#
loop_
_entity_poly.entity_id
_entity_poly.type
_entity_poly.pdbx_seq_one_letter_code
_entity_poly.pdbx_strand_id
1 'polypeptide(L)'
;MHDTTKGIIENFSSLVATLGYIPNSGNLQLTRRSQPPLFPHMVWEYTKSTGIYDRKWFESMETEMKFWETNRSISFDNHQLFVYRTLSNCPRPENFLGDYNMGMRTPNPSSVWRAISSACESGWDFSSRWMDQNSTADLSSIHTDRIIPVDLNTIIANNYRYMASYSDHFGLFDKSARYREKFEKLKEAIQSVLWDEGAGAWFDYDLTTQKKNLNFYPSNVYPLLIPGFETHADRVADYMKVSGALNYTGGIPSSLLAHSTQQWDYPNVWAPNQHFLVQSFLSSNNSFLRDIARRQMESFIDTVHNGLYNPMKGFDEGIWEKYDGRSRIGAPGRGGEYVAQEGFGWTNGAVLDFIWILNQYQERSDRSQPVQLNNTQQSSLIYAVVGFCVLLAIIMVFKGIIRPKSMQQLDEAGALLLGDEDDQDEL
;
A
#
# COMPACT_ATOMS: atom_id res chain seq x y z
N MET A 1 20.39 -4.63 4.25
CA MET A 1 21.30 -3.48 4.15
C MET A 1 20.90 -2.40 5.16
N HIS A 2 20.94 -2.69 6.46
CA HIS A 2 20.36 -1.79 7.47
C HIS A 2 21.11 -0.47 7.61
N ASP A 3 22.44 -0.47 7.51
CA ASP A 3 23.24 0.76 7.64
C ASP A 3 22.94 1.76 6.53
N THR A 4 22.81 1.30 5.28
CA THR A 4 22.43 2.14 4.14
C THR A 4 21.02 2.71 4.32
N THR A 5 20.05 1.89 4.73
CA THR A 5 18.68 2.36 5.00
C THR A 5 18.67 3.41 6.11
N LYS A 6 19.40 3.19 7.19
CA LYS A 6 19.54 4.15 8.29
C LYS A 6 20.13 5.47 7.81
N GLY A 7 21.18 5.44 7.00
CA GLY A 7 21.79 6.64 6.43
C GLY A 7 20.81 7.46 5.57
N ILE A 8 19.95 6.79 4.78
CA ILE A 8 18.88 7.49 4.03
C ILE A 8 17.85 8.13 4.96
N ILE A 9 17.43 7.43 6.02
CA ILE A 9 16.53 7.98 7.04
C ILE A 9 17.15 9.20 7.72
N GLU A 10 18.43 9.14 8.06
CA GLU A 10 19.17 10.25 8.68
C GLU A 10 19.28 11.46 7.73
N ASN A 11 19.53 11.22 6.44
CA ASN A 11 19.55 12.26 5.41
C ASN A 11 18.18 12.95 5.27
N PHE A 12 17.10 12.17 5.17
CA PHE A 12 15.75 12.72 5.09
C PHE A 12 15.35 13.45 6.38
N SER A 13 15.67 12.92 7.55
CA SER A 13 15.49 13.60 8.83
C SER A 13 16.20 14.96 8.85
N SER A 14 17.44 15.03 8.35
CA SER A 14 18.19 16.29 8.23
C SER A 14 17.54 17.28 7.27
N LEU A 15 17.01 16.81 6.13
CA LEU A 15 16.30 17.64 5.16
C LEU A 15 15.00 18.21 5.75
N VAL A 16 14.22 17.39 6.45
CA VAL A 16 12.99 17.83 7.11
C VAL A 16 13.30 18.83 8.23
N ALA A 17 14.35 18.62 9.03
CA ALA A 17 14.76 19.57 10.05
C ALA A 17 15.17 20.93 9.46
N THR A 18 15.70 20.95 8.24
CA THR A 18 16.19 22.16 7.56
C THR A 18 15.09 22.89 6.78
N LEU A 19 14.24 22.14 6.07
CA LEU A 19 13.29 22.66 5.08
C LEU A 19 11.83 22.53 5.51
N GLY A 20 11.55 21.74 6.55
CA GLY A 20 10.21 21.39 7.02
C GLY A 20 9.55 20.23 6.25
N TYR A 21 10.19 19.73 5.19
CA TYR A 21 9.70 18.63 4.34
C TYR A 21 10.86 18.05 3.52
N ILE A 22 10.63 16.92 2.85
CA ILE A 22 11.59 16.30 1.93
C ILE A 22 11.40 16.89 0.52
N PRO A 23 12.38 17.59 -0.05
CA PRO A 23 12.26 18.08 -1.42
C PRO A 23 12.34 16.92 -2.42
N ASN A 24 11.78 17.12 -3.62
CA ASN A 24 11.81 16.12 -4.71
C ASN A 24 13.22 15.60 -5.02
N SER A 25 14.25 16.44 -4.89
CA SER A 25 15.64 16.00 -4.80
C SER A 25 16.49 16.96 -3.96
N GLY A 26 17.74 16.58 -3.68
CA GLY A 26 18.72 17.45 -3.02
C GLY A 26 19.23 18.64 -3.85
N ASN A 27 18.74 18.83 -5.08
CA ASN A 27 19.11 19.98 -5.91
C ASN A 27 18.24 21.21 -5.57
N LEU A 28 18.87 22.38 -5.42
CA LEU A 28 18.21 23.64 -5.06
C LEU A 28 17.00 23.97 -5.95
N GLN A 29 17.09 23.70 -7.25
CA GLN A 29 15.98 23.98 -8.18
C GLN A 29 14.72 23.12 -7.90
N LEU A 30 14.88 22.01 -7.18
CA LEU A 30 13.81 21.06 -6.86
C LEU A 30 13.26 21.22 -5.44
N THR A 31 13.73 22.22 -4.67
CA THR A 31 13.25 22.52 -3.31
C THR A 31 11.97 23.36 -3.28
N ARG A 32 11.16 23.37 -4.34
CA ARG A 32 9.85 24.04 -4.38
C ARG A 32 8.67 23.07 -4.39
N ARG A 33 8.97 21.77 -4.31
CA ARG A 33 8.01 20.68 -4.33
C ARG A 33 8.57 19.47 -3.58
N SER A 34 7.67 18.66 -3.05
CA SER A 34 7.98 17.40 -2.38
C SER A 34 7.94 16.21 -3.36
N GLN A 35 7.76 15.01 -2.82
CA GLN A 35 7.33 13.78 -3.50
C GLN A 35 6.33 13.02 -2.61
N PRO A 36 5.71 11.89 -3.03
CA PRO A 36 4.81 11.11 -2.18
C PRO A 36 5.44 10.82 -0.80
N PRO A 37 4.76 11.11 0.33
CA PRO A 37 5.42 11.19 1.63
C PRO A 37 5.62 9.84 2.28
N LEU A 38 6.64 9.10 1.83
CA LEU A 38 6.94 7.76 2.34
C LEU A 38 7.88 7.75 3.54
N PHE A 39 8.40 8.89 4.01
CA PHE A 39 9.39 8.89 5.09
C PHE A 39 8.89 8.27 6.40
N PRO A 40 7.65 8.51 6.87
CA PRO A 40 7.13 7.78 8.02
C PRO A 40 7.02 6.27 7.78
N HIS A 41 6.71 5.85 6.55
CA HIS A 41 6.69 4.45 6.16
C HIS A 41 8.10 3.84 6.16
N MET A 42 9.11 4.54 5.62
CA MET A 42 10.50 4.09 5.62
C MET A 42 11.03 3.87 7.04
N VAL A 43 10.75 4.82 7.94
CA VAL A 43 11.10 4.74 9.36
C VAL A 43 10.37 3.57 10.02
N TRP A 44 9.10 3.37 9.72
CA TRP A 44 8.30 2.24 10.22
C TRP A 44 8.87 0.88 9.82
N GLU A 45 9.18 0.67 8.53
CA GLU A 45 9.74 -0.60 8.04
C GLU A 45 11.13 -0.87 8.63
N TYR A 46 11.98 0.16 8.73
CA TYR A 46 13.29 0.03 9.37
C TYR A 46 13.17 -0.41 10.84
N THR A 47 12.24 0.20 11.58
CA THR A 47 12.00 -0.16 12.99
C THR A 47 11.39 -1.52 13.16
N LYS A 48 10.45 -1.93 12.30
CA LYS A 48 9.95 -3.31 12.30
C LYS A 48 11.07 -4.33 12.09
N SER A 49 12.01 -4.03 11.21
CA SER A 49 13.12 -4.92 10.88
C SER A 49 14.19 -4.97 11.97
N THR A 50 14.45 -3.86 12.67
CA THR A 50 15.61 -3.72 13.58
C THR A 50 15.24 -3.63 15.06
N GLY A 51 14.00 -3.29 15.39
CA GLY A 51 13.57 -2.92 16.74
C GLY A 51 14.11 -1.57 17.23
N ILE A 52 14.80 -0.81 16.38
CA ILE A 52 15.43 0.46 16.76
C ILE A 52 14.42 1.60 16.58
N TYR A 53 14.22 2.36 17.64
CA TYR A 53 13.43 3.60 17.66
C TYR A 53 14.34 4.79 17.93
N ASP A 54 14.05 5.91 17.26
CA ASP A 54 14.75 7.18 17.48
C ASP A 54 13.72 8.32 17.56
N ARG A 55 13.81 9.11 18.64
CA ARG A 55 12.93 10.25 18.87
C ARG A 55 13.17 11.37 17.85
N LYS A 56 14.40 11.54 17.34
CA LYS A 56 14.71 12.52 16.29
C LYS A 56 13.98 12.20 14.99
N TRP A 57 13.91 10.92 14.62
CA TRP A 57 13.14 10.50 13.45
C TRP A 57 11.66 10.78 13.66
N PHE A 58 11.12 10.50 14.85
CA PHE A 58 9.74 10.83 15.18
C PHE A 58 9.42 12.32 15.07
N GLU A 59 10.26 13.20 15.62
CA GLU A 59 10.12 14.65 15.50
C GLU A 59 10.19 15.13 14.04
N SER A 60 11.03 14.48 13.22
CA SER A 60 11.10 14.75 11.78
C SER A 60 9.81 14.32 11.07
N MET A 61 9.28 13.12 11.38
CA MET A 61 7.99 12.68 10.83
C MET A 61 6.85 13.64 11.24
N GLU A 62 6.82 14.12 12.49
CA GLU A 62 5.83 15.12 12.93
C GLU A 62 5.93 16.41 12.10
N THR A 63 7.15 16.86 11.83
CA THR A 63 7.42 18.08 11.05
C THR A 63 6.96 17.92 9.61
N GLU A 64 7.27 16.80 8.94
CA GLU A 64 6.83 16.56 7.58
C GLU A 64 5.30 16.42 7.48
N MET A 65 4.66 15.68 8.39
CA MET A 65 3.20 15.56 8.41
C MET A 65 2.52 16.92 8.60
N LYS A 66 3.10 17.81 9.44
CA LYS A 66 2.64 19.20 9.59
C LYS A 66 2.71 19.97 8.26
N PHE A 67 3.75 19.77 7.45
CA PHE A 67 3.85 20.39 6.12
C PHE A 67 2.70 19.95 5.21
N TRP A 68 2.40 18.64 5.14
CA TRP A 68 1.30 18.12 4.32
C TRP A 68 -0.07 18.62 4.80
N GLU A 69 -0.31 18.56 6.12
CA GLU A 69 -1.55 19.07 6.73
C GLU A 69 -1.76 20.57 6.44
N THR A 70 -0.69 21.36 6.51
CA THR A 70 -0.79 22.82 6.34
C THR A 70 -0.92 23.23 4.87
N ASN A 71 -0.17 22.59 3.97
CA ASN A 71 0.01 23.10 2.61
C ASN A 71 -0.72 22.28 1.54
N ARG A 72 -1.07 21.03 1.83
CA ARG A 72 -1.61 20.06 0.85
C ARG A 72 -2.99 19.55 1.20
N SER A 73 -3.54 19.93 2.35
CA SER A 73 -4.92 19.58 2.69
C SER A 73 -5.94 20.52 2.03
N ILE A 74 -7.14 19.98 1.83
CA ILE A 74 -8.34 20.69 1.39
C ILE A 74 -9.56 20.15 2.13
N SER A 75 -10.62 20.95 2.20
CA SER A 75 -11.94 20.51 2.64
C SER A 75 -12.83 20.22 1.43
N PHE A 76 -13.41 19.03 1.36
CA PHE A 76 -14.32 18.61 0.30
C PHE A 76 -15.37 17.66 0.87
N ASP A 77 -16.65 17.90 0.56
CA ASP A 77 -17.79 17.09 1.02
C ASP A 77 -17.78 16.79 2.53
N ASN A 78 -17.58 17.83 3.36
CA ASN A 78 -17.44 17.73 4.82
C ASN A 78 -16.26 16.89 5.33
N HIS A 79 -15.36 16.45 4.44
CA HIS A 79 -14.15 15.72 4.78
C HIS A 79 -12.90 16.57 4.54
N GLN A 80 -11.80 16.21 5.22
CA GLN A 80 -10.47 16.74 4.95
C GLN A 80 -9.66 15.70 4.17
N LEU A 81 -9.19 16.08 2.99
CA LEU A 81 -8.43 15.25 2.06
C LEU A 81 -7.16 16.01 1.63
N PHE A 82 -6.30 15.33 0.87
CA PHE A 82 -5.01 15.85 0.42
C PHE A 82 -4.91 15.86 -1.10
N VAL A 83 -4.22 16.87 -1.63
CA VAL A 83 -3.90 17.04 -3.05
C VAL A 83 -2.42 17.34 -3.23
N TYR A 84 -1.82 16.88 -4.33
CA TYR A 84 -0.51 17.39 -4.74
C TYR A 84 -0.69 18.81 -5.25
N ARG A 85 0.00 19.79 -4.65
CA ARG A 85 -0.21 21.20 -4.99
C ARG A 85 1.01 22.03 -4.65
N THR A 86 1.83 22.27 -5.65
CA THR A 86 3.01 23.10 -5.51
C THR A 86 2.67 24.60 -5.54
N LEU A 87 3.54 25.42 -4.95
CA LEU A 87 3.45 26.88 -5.04
C LEU A 87 4.08 27.43 -6.33
N SER A 88 4.88 26.62 -7.03
CA SER A 88 5.50 27.02 -8.29
C SER A 88 4.41 27.19 -9.35
N ASN A 89 4.39 28.35 -10.00
CA ASN A 89 3.47 28.68 -11.08
C ASN A 89 4.24 29.24 -12.28
N CYS A 90 5.49 28.82 -12.48
CA CYS A 90 6.35 29.17 -13.60
C CYS A 90 6.99 27.89 -14.17
N PRO A 91 7.54 27.94 -15.40
CA PRO A 91 8.22 26.79 -15.99
C PRO A 91 9.31 26.22 -15.08
N ARG A 92 9.40 24.89 -15.01
CA ARG A 92 10.44 24.20 -14.24
C ARG A 92 11.83 24.55 -14.77
N PRO A 93 12.81 24.93 -13.93
CA PRO A 93 14.17 25.22 -14.40
C PRO A 93 14.82 24.06 -15.18
N GLU A 94 14.60 22.84 -14.73
CA GLU A 94 15.14 21.61 -15.32
C GLU A 94 14.52 21.25 -16.69
N ASN A 95 13.37 21.82 -17.03
CA ASN A 95 12.74 21.64 -18.34
C ASN A 95 12.00 22.91 -18.82
N PHE A 96 12.70 24.05 -18.77
CA PHE A 96 12.08 25.36 -18.92
C PHE A 96 11.38 25.55 -20.26
N LEU A 97 12.03 25.20 -21.37
CA LEU A 97 11.50 25.44 -22.71
C LEU A 97 10.26 24.59 -22.99
N GLY A 98 10.24 23.33 -22.56
CA GLY A 98 9.10 22.43 -22.71
C GLY A 98 7.88 22.96 -21.98
N ASP A 99 8.05 23.28 -20.70
CA ASP A 99 6.98 23.82 -19.85
C ASP A 99 6.49 25.19 -20.34
N TYR A 100 7.41 26.09 -20.73
CA TYR A 100 7.05 27.41 -21.26
C TYR A 100 6.15 27.27 -22.49
N ASN A 101 6.58 26.48 -23.47
CA ASN A 101 5.81 26.24 -24.69
C ASN A 101 4.46 25.59 -24.40
N MET A 102 4.38 24.70 -23.40
CA MET A 102 3.12 24.07 -22.99
C MET A 102 2.14 25.09 -22.40
N GLY A 103 2.59 25.88 -21.42
CA GLY A 103 1.74 26.87 -20.77
C GLY A 103 1.23 27.92 -21.76
N MET A 104 2.08 28.37 -22.67
CA MET A 104 1.74 29.39 -23.69
C MET A 104 0.71 28.93 -24.73
N ARG A 105 0.36 27.64 -24.79
CA ARG A 105 -0.75 27.14 -25.62
C ARG A 105 -2.12 27.38 -24.99
N THR A 106 -2.17 27.82 -23.73
CA THR A 106 -3.41 27.99 -22.98
C THR A 106 -3.62 29.45 -22.58
N PRO A 107 -4.87 29.90 -22.35
CA PRO A 107 -5.15 31.24 -21.85
C PRO A 107 -4.64 31.50 -20.41
N ASN A 108 -4.33 30.46 -19.65
CA ASN A 108 -3.86 30.57 -18.26
C ASN A 108 -2.57 29.76 -18.02
N PRO A 109 -1.42 30.21 -18.57
CA PRO A 109 -0.14 29.49 -18.48
C PRO A 109 0.28 29.15 -17.04
N SER A 110 0.04 30.07 -16.09
CA SER A 110 0.40 29.90 -14.68
C SER A 110 -0.32 28.72 -14.02
N SER A 111 -1.54 28.40 -14.44
CA SER A 111 -2.24 27.22 -13.94
C SER A 111 -1.61 25.93 -14.46
N VAL A 112 -1.27 25.89 -15.75
CA VAL A 112 -0.61 24.74 -16.38
C VAL A 112 0.77 24.50 -15.76
N TRP A 113 1.58 25.54 -15.56
CA TRP A 113 2.90 25.41 -14.93
C TRP A 113 2.83 24.89 -13.48
N ARG A 114 1.80 25.29 -12.74
CA ARG A 114 1.55 24.77 -11.39
C ARG A 114 1.07 23.34 -11.39
N ALA A 115 0.19 22.96 -12.32
CA ALA A 115 -0.26 21.59 -12.49
C ALA A 115 0.90 20.66 -12.87
N ILE A 116 1.75 21.09 -13.82
CA ILE A 116 3.00 20.39 -14.20
C ILE A 116 3.91 20.18 -12.99
N SER A 117 4.18 21.25 -12.22
CA SER A 117 5.01 21.16 -11.02
C SER A 117 4.40 20.22 -9.97
N SER A 118 3.07 20.16 -9.89
CA SER A 118 2.33 19.29 -8.97
C SER A 118 2.29 17.83 -9.44
N ALA A 119 2.31 17.55 -10.74
CA ALA A 119 2.55 16.20 -11.26
C ALA A 119 3.95 15.69 -10.96
N CYS A 120 4.95 16.58 -10.96
CA CYS A 120 6.28 16.20 -10.50
C CYS A 120 6.32 15.90 -8.99
N GLU A 121 5.48 16.58 -8.20
CA GLU A 121 5.30 16.30 -6.76
C GLU A 121 4.57 14.97 -6.51
N SER A 122 3.71 14.53 -7.44
CA SER A 122 3.07 13.21 -7.34
C SER A 122 4.00 12.06 -7.71
N GLY A 123 5.12 12.35 -8.36
CA GLY A 123 6.03 11.36 -8.94
C GLY A 123 5.50 10.74 -10.23
N TRP A 124 4.34 11.16 -10.74
CA TRP A 124 3.74 10.69 -11.99
C TRP A 124 3.81 11.78 -13.06
N ASP A 125 5.01 12.26 -13.38
CA ASP A 125 5.30 13.26 -14.40
C ASP A 125 5.74 12.59 -15.73
N PHE A 126 4.90 12.45 -16.74
CA PHE A 126 3.46 12.71 -16.73
C PHE A 126 2.67 11.44 -16.99
N SER A 127 1.36 11.56 -16.77
CA SER A 127 0.34 10.54 -17.03
C SER A 127 -0.95 11.23 -17.43
N SER A 128 -1.74 10.56 -18.26
CA SER A 128 -3.13 10.88 -18.57
C SER A 128 -4.01 10.97 -17.32
N ARG A 129 -3.55 10.41 -16.18
CA ARG A 129 -4.18 10.53 -14.85
C ARG A 129 -4.50 11.97 -14.47
N TRP A 130 -3.65 12.90 -14.91
CA TRP A 130 -3.71 14.31 -14.54
C TRP A 130 -4.34 15.22 -15.60
N MET A 131 -4.85 14.65 -16.68
CA MET A 131 -5.28 15.35 -17.89
C MET A 131 -6.77 15.16 -18.13
N ASP A 132 -7.36 16.01 -18.96
CA ASP A 132 -8.77 15.89 -19.31
C ASP A 132 -9.02 14.57 -20.04
N GLN A 133 -9.96 13.78 -19.54
CA GLN A 133 -10.32 12.47 -20.12
C GLN A 133 -10.78 12.54 -21.57
N ASN A 134 -11.35 13.68 -21.99
CA ASN A 134 -11.85 13.90 -23.34
C ASN A 134 -10.75 14.29 -24.35
N SER A 135 -9.53 14.57 -23.89
CA SER A 135 -8.50 15.28 -24.68
C SER A 135 -7.42 14.38 -25.28
N THR A 136 -7.58 13.06 -25.26
CA THR A 136 -6.55 12.10 -25.72
C THR A 136 -5.19 12.21 -25.01
N ALA A 137 -5.19 12.47 -23.69
CA ALA A 137 -3.97 12.67 -22.89
C ALA A 137 -3.09 13.84 -23.38
N ASP A 138 -3.72 14.96 -23.73
CA ASP A 138 -3.00 16.20 -24.03
C ASP A 138 -2.47 16.84 -22.73
N LEU A 139 -1.15 16.94 -22.61
CA LEU A 139 -0.46 17.55 -21.48
C LEU A 139 -0.83 19.03 -21.27
N SER A 140 -1.34 19.72 -22.30
CA SER A 140 -1.83 21.11 -22.15
C SER A 140 -3.08 21.22 -21.26
N SER A 141 -3.83 20.13 -21.12
CA SER A 141 -5.02 20.03 -20.26
C SER A 141 -4.72 19.65 -18.80
N ILE A 142 -3.44 19.53 -18.43
CA ILE A 142 -3.04 19.06 -17.09
C ILE A 142 -3.56 19.97 -15.97
N HIS A 143 -4.12 19.35 -14.94
CA HIS A 143 -4.71 20.05 -13.78
C HIS A 143 -4.53 19.26 -12.47
N THR A 144 -3.36 18.63 -12.28
CA THR A 144 -3.02 17.80 -11.11
C THR A 144 -3.38 18.44 -9.77
N ASP A 145 -3.20 19.75 -9.62
CA ASP A 145 -3.46 20.48 -8.37
C ASP A 145 -4.93 20.59 -7.98
N ARG A 146 -5.82 20.08 -8.84
CA ARG A 146 -7.27 20.03 -8.66
C ARG A 146 -7.81 18.60 -8.60
N ILE A 147 -6.94 17.61 -8.46
CA ILE A 147 -7.32 16.20 -8.35
C ILE A 147 -7.02 15.72 -6.94
N ILE A 148 -8.02 15.13 -6.29
CA ILE A 148 -7.87 14.40 -5.02
C ILE A 148 -7.39 12.99 -5.36
N PRO A 149 -6.11 12.66 -5.13
CA PRO A 149 -5.56 11.43 -5.65
C PRO A 149 -5.59 10.30 -4.59
N VAL A 150 -5.97 9.10 -5.02
CA VAL A 150 -6.16 7.92 -4.15
C VAL A 150 -4.87 7.53 -3.44
N ASP A 151 -3.75 7.53 -4.16
CA ASP A 151 -2.44 7.17 -3.64
C ASP A 151 -1.98 8.09 -2.49
N LEU A 152 -2.03 9.42 -2.67
CA LEU A 152 -1.61 10.36 -1.65
C LEU A 152 -2.40 10.20 -0.34
N ASN A 153 -3.73 10.12 -0.46
CA ASN A 153 -4.59 9.99 0.71
C ASN A 153 -4.37 8.63 1.40
N THR A 154 -4.14 7.56 0.64
CA THR A 154 -3.78 6.24 1.20
C THR A 154 -2.46 6.26 1.95
N ILE A 155 -1.43 6.92 1.40
CA ILE A 155 -0.11 7.06 2.03
C ILE A 155 -0.23 7.84 3.34
N ILE A 156 -0.92 8.99 3.32
CA ILE A 156 -1.10 9.83 4.51
C ILE A 156 -1.90 9.11 5.60
N ALA A 157 -2.94 8.36 5.23
CA ALA A 157 -3.70 7.55 6.20
C ALA A 157 -2.79 6.53 6.91
N ASN A 158 -1.95 5.81 6.15
CA ASN A 158 -0.99 4.88 6.75
C ASN A 158 0.09 5.59 7.58
N ASN A 159 0.56 6.77 7.16
CA ASN A 159 1.48 7.57 7.96
C ASN A 159 0.88 7.92 9.33
N TYR A 160 -0.39 8.30 9.41
CA TYR A 160 -1.04 8.52 10.71
C TYR A 160 -1.01 7.28 11.63
N ARG A 161 -1.16 6.08 11.06
CA ARG A 161 -1.03 4.84 11.84
C ARG A 161 0.38 4.63 12.36
N TYR A 162 1.39 4.89 11.53
CA TYR A 162 2.80 4.79 11.94
C TYR A 162 3.12 5.81 13.03
N MET A 163 2.63 7.04 12.89
CA MET A 163 2.75 8.10 13.90
C MET A 163 2.09 7.73 15.23
N ALA A 164 0.91 7.10 15.19
CA ALA A 164 0.24 6.61 16.39
C ALA A 164 1.07 5.54 17.10
N SER A 165 1.56 4.54 16.36
CA SER A 165 2.37 3.46 16.93
C SER A 165 3.69 3.96 17.52
N TYR A 166 4.34 4.91 16.84
CA TYR A 166 5.54 5.57 17.36
C TYR A 166 5.25 6.41 18.62
N SER A 167 4.10 7.08 18.66
CA SER A 167 3.66 7.83 19.84
C SER A 167 3.44 6.90 21.04
N ASP A 168 2.81 5.73 20.83
CA ASP A 168 2.64 4.71 21.87
C ASP A 168 3.98 4.23 22.43
N HIS A 169 4.94 3.94 21.54
CA HIS A 169 6.27 3.48 21.93
C HIS A 169 6.96 4.46 22.90
N PHE A 170 6.83 5.77 22.68
CA PHE A 170 7.41 6.80 23.54
C PHE A 170 6.51 7.23 24.71
N GLY A 171 5.41 6.52 24.98
CA GLY A 171 4.47 6.84 26.07
C GLY A 171 3.67 8.14 25.85
N LEU A 172 3.56 8.61 24.60
CA LEU A 172 2.85 9.83 24.22
C LEU A 172 1.40 9.51 23.85
N PHE A 173 0.63 8.95 24.80
CA PHE A 173 -0.69 8.39 24.53
C PHE A 173 -1.71 9.43 23.98
N ASP A 174 -1.64 10.68 24.42
CA ASP A 174 -2.49 11.75 23.87
C ASP A 174 -2.18 12.03 22.39
N LYS A 175 -0.90 11.99 22.00
CA LYS A 175 -0.50 12.11 20.59
C LYS A 175 -0.99 10.91 19.79
N SER A 176 -0.82 9.71 20.35
CA SER A 176 -1.30 8.47 19.73
C SER A 176 -2.80 8.52 19.45
N ALA A 177 -3.61 8.91 20.44
CA ALA A 177 -5.05 9.07 20.29
C ALA A 177 -5.42 10.05 19.17
N ARG A 178 -4.74 11.21 19.10
CA ARG A 178 -4.96 12.19 18.02
C ARG A 178 -4.61 11.64 16.64
N TYR A 179 -3.52 10.89 16.50
CA TYR A 179 -3.15 10.30 15.22
C TYR A 179 -4.11 9.18 14.79
N ARG A 180 -4.62 8.38 15.73
CA ARG A 180 -5.70 7.41 15.45
C ARG A 180 -6.98 8.10 14.99
N GLU A 181 -7.37 9.21 15.62
CA GLU A 181 -8.52 10.00 15.20
C GLU A 181 -8.34 10.57 13.77
N LYS A 182 -7.16 11.13 13.47
CA LYS A 182 -6.81 11.60 12.11
C LYS A 182 -6.88 10.47 11.09
N PHE A 183 -6.39 9.27 11.45
CA PHE A 183 -6.47 8.09 10.60
C PHE A 183 -7.92 7.71 10.31
N GLU A 184 -8.78 7.57 11.32
CA GLU A 184 -10.18 7.17 11.11
C GLU A 184 -10.95 8.21 10.28
N LYS A 185 -10.74 9.51 10.54
CA LYS A 185 -11.35 10.59 9.74
C LYS A 185 -10.93 10.54 8.27
N LEU A 186 -9.64 10.31 7.99
CA LEU A 186 -9.15 10.24 6.60
C LEU A 186 -9.58 8.93 5.93
N LYS A 187 -9.63 7.82 6.65
CA LYS A 187 -10.17 6.54 6.16
C LYS A 187 -11.63 6.70 5.76
N GLU A 188 -12.46 7.33 6.58
CA GLU A 188 -13.85 7.66 6.23
C GLU A 188 -13.92 8.55 4.99
N ALA A 189 -13.08 9.59 4.90
CA ALA A 189 -13.03 10.47 3.75
C ALA A 189 -12.66 9.74 2.44
N ILE A 190 -11.66 8.85 2.48
CA ILE A 190 -11.26 8.03 1.32
C ILE A 190 -12.42 7.16 0.88
N GLN A 191 -13.13 6.53 1.83
CA GLN A 191 -14.28 5.71 1.51
C GLN A 191 -15.43 6.52 0.93
N SER A 192 -15.76 7.67 1.51
CA SER A 192 -16.89 8.50 1.08
C SER A 192 -16.65 9.12 -0.31
N VAL A 193 -15.47 9.70 -0.51
CA VAL A 193 -15.18 10.52 -1.69
C VAL A 193 -14.61 9.72 -2.86
N LEU A 194 -13.76 8.73 -2.59
CA LEU A 194 -12.97 8.07 -3.63
C LEU A 194 -13.51 6.70 -4.03
N TRP A 195 -14.28 6.02 -3.17
CA TRP A 195 -14.89 4.73 -3.51
C TRP A 195 -15.99 4.91 -4.57
N ASP A 196 -15.99 4.07 -5.60
CA ASP A 196 -17.10 3.95 -6.53
C ASP A 196 -17.80 2.60 -6.36
N GLU A 197 -19.04 2.64 -5.89
CA GLU A 197 -19.81 1.43 -5.62
C GLU A 197 -20.10 0.64 -6.90
N GLY A 198 -20.30 1.31 -8.04
CA GLY A 198 -20.60 0.65 -9.30
C GLY A 198 -19.39 -0.12 -9.86
N ALA A 199 -18.23 0.52 -9.86
CA ALA A 199 -16.99 -0.06 -10.37
C ALA A 199 -16.30 -1.00 -9.37
N GLY A 200 -16.51 -0.83 -8.06
CA GLY A 200 -15.93 -1.69 -7.03
C GLY A 200 -14.45 -1.42 -6.74
N ALA A 201 -14.02 -0.16 -6.89
CA ALA A 201 -12.66 0.29 -6.60
C ALA A 201 -12.65 1.78 -6.20
N TRP A 202 -11.48 2.29 -5.82
CA TRP A 202 -11.31 3.73 -5.54
C TRP A 202 -10.76 4.46 -6.75
N PHE A 203 -11.17 5.70 -6.95
CA PHE A 203 -10.79 6.52 -8.10
C PHE A 203 -10.49 7.93 -7.66
N ASP A 204 -9.53 8.55 -8.34
CA ASP A 204 -9.23 9.96 -8.12
C ASP A 204 -10.46 10.82 -8.39
N TYR A 205 -10.67 11.86 -7.58
CA TYR A 205 -11.77 12.80 -7.75
C TYR A 205 -11.27 14.11 -8.34
N ASP A 206 -11.78 14.50 -9.50
CA ASP A 206 -11.45 15.77 -10.15
C ASP A 206 -12.41 16.87 -9.67
N LEU A 207 -11.86 17.87 -9.00
CA LEU A 207 -12.60 19.00 -8.45
C LEU A 207 -13.12 19.96 -9.54
N THR A 208 -12.52 19.94 -10.73
CA THR A 208 -12.92 20.78 -11.86
C THR A 208 -14.16 20.21 -12.52
N THR A 209 -14.15 18.92 -12.85
CA THR A 209 -15.30 18.25 -13.48
C THR A 209 -16.33 17.72 -12.48
N GLN A 210 -15.98 17.70 -11.19
CA GLN A 210 -16.79 17.13 -10.09
C GLN A 210 -17.12 15.65 -10.32
N LYS A 211 -16.17 14.90 -10.89
CA LYS A 211 -16.35 13.49 -11.25
C LYS A 211 -15.13 12.67 -10.87
N LYS A 212 -15.37 11.38 -10.66
CA LYS A 212 -14.31 10.38 -10.50
C LYS A 212 -13.68 10.05 -11.85
N ASN A 213 -12.35 9.90 -11.88
CA ASN A 213 -11.64 9.42 -13.04
C ASN A 213 -11.71 7.89 -13.10
N LEU A 214 -12.73 7.33 -13.75
CA LEU A 214 -12.97 5.87 -13.80
C LEU A 214 -11.98 5.08 -14.68
N ASN A 215 -10.95 5.72 -15.22
CA ASN A 215 -9.88 5.01 -15.92
C ASN A 215 -9.09 4.14 -14.93
N PHE A 216 -8.52 3.04 -15.44
CA PHE A 216 -7.66 2.20 -14.62
C PHE A 216 -6.31 2.88 -14.34
N TYR A 217 -5.97 2.95 -13.06
CA TYR A 217 -4.62 3.21 -12.55
C TYR A 217 -4.34 2.23 -11.41
N PRO A 218 -3.11 1.71 -11.25
CA PRO A 218 -2.75 0.85 -10.12
C PRO A 218 -3.14 1.41 -8.74
N SER A 219 -3.15 2.73 -8.58
CA SER A 219 -3.59 3.41 -7.35
C SER A 219 -5.03 3.08 -6.94
N ASN A 220 -5.88 2.64 -7.87
CA ASN A 220 -7.30 2.37 -7.63
C ASN A 220 -7.53 1.27 -6.58
N VAL A 221 -6.51 0.45 -6.29
CA VAL A 221 -6.58 -0.64 -5.30
C VAL A 221 -5.67 -0.40 -4.10
N TYR A 222 -4.89 0.69 -4.08
CA TYR A 222 -3.99 1.03 -2.97
C TYR A 222 -4.70 1.07 -1.60
N PRO A 223 -5.97 1.54 -1.50
CA PRO A 223 -6.67 1.59 -0.22
C PRO A 223 -6.84 0.24 0.46
N LEU A 224 -6.67 -0.92 -0.19
CA LEU A 224 -6.60 -2.22 0.50
C LEU A 224 -5.45 -2.31 1.53
N LEU A 225 -4.48 -1.39 1.50
CA LEU A 225 -3.44 -1.24 2.54
C LEU A 225 -3.99 -0.66 3.86
N ILE A 226 -5.20 -0.07 3.82
CA ILE A 226 -5.87 0.53 4.98
C ILE A 226 -6.66 -0.56 5.72
N PRO A 227 -6.40 -0.78 7.02
CA PRO A 227 -7.16 -1.76 7.80
C PRO A 227 -8.66 -1.48 7.81
N GLY A 228 -9.44 -2.54 7.64
CA GLY A 228 -10.89 -2.51 7.46
C GLY A 228 -11.31 -2.51 5.99
N PHE A 229 -10.45 -2.11 5.05
CA PHE A 229 -10.79 -2.11 3.61
C PHE A 229 -10.58 -3.49 2.96
N GLU A 230 -10.00 -4.47 3.66
CA GLU A 230 -10.01 -5.87 3.22
C GLU A 230 -11.43 -6.42 3.02
N THR A 231 -12.44 -5.81 3.65
CA THR A 231 -13.87 -6.09 3.43
C THR A 231 -14.34 -5.82 2.00
N HIS A 232 -13.62 -4.97 1.25
CA HIS A 232 -13.92 -4.61 -0.14
C HIS A 232 -13.17 -5.50 -1.14
N ALA A 233 -12.36 -6.45 -0.67
CA ALA A 233 -11.47 -7.24 -1.51
C ALA A 233 -12.20 -8.03 -2.61
N ASP A 234 -13.42 -8.51 -2.35
CA ASP A 234 -14.22 -9.22 -3.38
C ASP A 234 -14.68 -8.27 -4.50
N ARG A 235 -15.10 -7.05 -4.16
CA ARG A 235 -15.45 -6.00 -5.14
C ARG A 235 -14.23 -5.62 -5.98
N VAL A 236 -13.08 -5.44 -5.33
CA VAL A 236 -11.81 -5.17 -6.01
C VAL A 236 -11.39 -6.34 -6.90
N ALA A 237 -11.59 -7.59 -6.47
CA ALA A 237 -11.31 -8.76 -7.29
C ALA A 237 -12.15 -8.76 -8.57
N ASP A 238 -13.44 -8.44 -8.48
CA ASP A 238 -14.32 -8.34 -9.64
C ASP A 238 -13.92 -7.18 -10.56
N TYR A 239 -13.59 -6.02 -10.00
CA TYR A 239 -13.02 -4.89 -10.75
C TYR A 239 -11.77 -5.32 -11.55
N MET A 240 -10.81 -5.99 -10.89
CA MET A 240 -9.58 -6.41 -11.53
C MET A 240 -9.81 -7.39 -12.68
N LYS A 241 -10.77 -8.32 -12.54
CA LYS A 241 -11.14 -9.28 -13.61
C LYS A 241 -11.65 -8.58 -14.87
N VAL A 242 -12.37 -7.47 -14.74
CA VAL A 242 -13.01 -6.78 -15.88
C VAL A 242 -12.24 -5.56 -16.38
N SER A 243 -11.31 -5.03 -15.57
CA SER A 243 -10.53 -3.82 -15.90
C SER A 243 -9.67 -3.96 -17.16
N GLY A 244 -9.26 -5.19 -17.51
CA GLY A 244 -8.27 -5.47 -18.55
C GLY A 244 -6.80 -5.30 -18.10
N ALA A 245 -6.55 -4.84 -16.88
CA ALA A 245 -5.20 -4.65 -16.34
C ALA A 245 -4.40 -5.95 -16.20
N LEU A 246 -5.09 -7.09 -16.11
CA LEU A 246 -4.47 -8.42 -15.96
C LEU A 246 -4.09 -9.07 -17.30
N ASN A 247 -4.33 -8.42 -18.44
CA ASN A 247 -4.06 -8.96 -19.77
C ASN A 247 -2.58 -8.87 -20.19
N TYR A 248 -1.74 -8.28 -19.34
CA TYR A 248 -0.35 -7.95 -19.67
C TYR A 248 0.61 -8.90 -18.97
N THR A 249 1.53 -9.44 -19.76
CA THR A 249 2.44 -10.48 -19.29
C THR A 249 3.73 -9.90 -18.70
N GLY A 250 4.09 -8.64 -18.94
CA GLY A 250 5.29 -8.00 -18.39
C GLY A 250 5.09 -7.32 -17.03
N GLY A 251 3.89 -7.44 -16.45
CA GLY A 251 3.43 -6.67 -15.29
C GLY A 251 2.25 -5.75 -15.64
N ILE A 252 1.64 -5.15 -14.63
CA ILE A 252 0.45 -4.29 -14.80
C ILE A 252 0.86 -2.89 -15.28
N PRO A 253 0.39 -2.41 -16.44
CA PRO A 253 0.71 -1.06 -16.92
C PRO A 253 0.19 0.04 -15.98
N SER A 254 0.82 1.22 -16.03
CA SER A 254 0.46 2.35 -15.16
C SER A 254 -0.89 2.99 -15.53
N SER A 255 -1.36 2.79 -16.75
CA SER A 255 -2.73 3.05 -17.18
C SER A 255 -3.10 2.12 -18.33
N LEU A 256 -4.34 2.19 -18.82
CA LEU A 256 -4.79 1.44 -20.00
C LEU A 256 -5.08 2.33 -21.21
N LEU A 257 -4.72 3.61 -21.16
CA LEU A 257 -4.96 4.56 -22.25
C LEU A 257 -3.91 4.40 -23.35
N ALA A 258 -4.22 3.58 -24.34
CA ALA A 258 -3.26 3.17 -25.38
C ALA A 258 -2.72 4.29 -26.28
N HIS A 259 -3.38 5.45 -26.31
CA HIS A 259 -3.00 6.59 -27.15
C HIS A 259 -2.12 7.61 -26.40
N SER A 260 -1.91 7.45 -25.10
CA SER A 260 -0.99 8.31 -24.36
C SER A 260 0.45 8.09 -24.81
N THR A 261 1.23 9.16 -24.86
CA THR A 261 2.68 9.14 -25.11
C THR A 261 3.49 9.39 -23.84
N GLN A 262 2.82 9.52 -22.69
CA GLN A 262 3.45 9.84 -21.42
C GLN A 262 4.08 8.61 -20.76
N GLN A 263 5.09 8.84 -19.92
CA GLN A 263 5.87 7.75 -19.36
C GLN A 263 5.16 6.96 -18.26
N TRP A 264 4.24 7.59 -17.51
CA TRP A 264 3.44 6.93 -16.47
C TRP A 264 2.09 6.43 -17.01
N ASP A 265 2.05 5.99 -18.27
CA ASP A 265 0.88 5.40 -18.93
C ASP A 265 1.23 4.10 -19.66
N TYR A 266 0.20 3.45 -20.22
CA TYR A 266 0.36 2.32 -21.12
C TYR A 266 1.42 2.59 -22.21
N PRO A 267 2.33 1.64 -22.50
CA PRO A 267 2.43 0.28 -21.96
C PRO A 267 3.38 0.16 -20.76
N ASN A 268 3.80 1.26 -20.14
CA ASN A 268 4.88 1.24 -19.18
C ASN A 268 4.46 0.69 -17.82
N VAL A 269 5.29 -0.21 -17.33
CA VAL A 269 5.23 -0.81 -16.00
C VAL A 269 6.34 -0.19 -15.15
N TRP A 270 5.96 0.37 -14.01
CA TRP A 270 6.89 0.97 -13.05
C TRP A 270 6.93 0.15 -11.77
N ALA A 271 8.14 -0.12 -11.29
CA ALA A 271 8.36 -0.95 -10.10
C ALA A 271 7.60 -0.46 -8.86
N PRO A 272 7.55 0.84 -8.53
CA PRO A 272 6.75 1.34 -7.41
C PRO A 272 5.26 1.01 -7.55
N ASN A 273 4.69 1.14 -8.75
CA ASN A 273 3.28 0.82 -8.99
C ASN A 273 2.99 -0.68 -8.87
N GLN A 274 3.90 -1.53 -9.38
CA GLN A 274 3.79 -2.98 -9.17
C GLN A 274 3.84 -3.32 -7.68
N HIS A 275 4.78 -2.72 -6.96
CA HIS A 275 5.01 -3.00 -5.54
C HIS A 275 3.79 -2.63 -4.70
N PHE A 276 3.30 -1.40 -4.80
CA PHE A 276 2.12 -0.97 -4.05
C PHE A 276 0.89 -1.84 -4.37
N LEU A 277 0.63 -2.11 -5.66
CA LEU A 277 -0.51 -2.95 -6.06
C LEU A 277 -0.41 -4.38 -5.51
N VAL A 278 0.77 -5.00 -5.59
CA VAL A 278 1.03 -6.32 -5.01
C VAL A 278 0.80 -6.30 -3.49
N GLN A 279 1.33 -5.31 -2.78
CA GLN A 279 1.16 -5.19 -1.33
C GLN A 279 -0.33 -4.99 -0.95
N SER A 280 -1.09 -4.24 -1.74
CA SER A 280 -2.54 -4.10 -1.58
C SER A 280 -3.26 -5.43 -1.70
N PHE A 281 -2.92 -6.24 -2.69
CA PHE A 281 -3.51 -7.57 -2.86
C PHE A 281 -3.10 -8.54 -1.76
N LEU A 282 -1.85 -8.50 -1.31
CA LEU A 282 -1.34 -9.32 -0.21
C LEU A 282 -1.96 -8.96 1.15
N SER A 283 -2.35 -7.71 1.32
CA SER A 283 -3.10 -7.21 2.50
C SER A 283 -4.55 -7.69 2.52
N SER A 284 -5.06 -8.19 1.40
CA SER A 284 -6.41 -8.75 1.32
C SER A 284 -6.47 -10.24 1.75
N ASN A 285 -7.67 -10.66 2.16
CA ASN A 285 -7.99 -12.07 2.42
C ASN A 285 -8.58 -12.79 1.19
N ASN A 286 -8.71 -12.11 0.06
CA ASN A 286 -9.28 -12.68 -1.16
C ASN A 286 -8.24 -13.56 -1.89
N SER A 287 -8.55 -14.84 -2.07
CA SER A 287 -7.63 -15.82 -2.66
C SER A 287 -7.24 -15.50 -4.11
N PHE A 288 -8.16 -14.95 -4.91
CA PHE A 288 -7.89 -14.53 -6.27
C PHE A 288 -6.87 -13.39 -6.31
N LEU A 289 -7.07 -12.34 -5.51
CA LEU A 289 -6.12 -11.23 -5.43
C LEU A 289 -4.73 -11.69 -4.96
N ARG A 290 -4.66 -12.58 -3.97
CA ARG A 290 -3.40 -13.13 -3.48
C ARG A 290 -2.67 -13.98 -4.54
N ASP A 291 -3.40 -14.77 -5.34
CA ASP A 291 -2.80 -15.49 -6.47
C ASP A 291 -2.34 -14.53 -7.57
N ILE A 292 -3.12 -13.49 -7.87
CA ILE A 292 -2.69 -12.44 -8.79
C ILE A 292 -1.42 -11.76 -8.29
N ALA A 293 -1.32 -11.42 -7.00
CA ALA A 293 -0.13 -10.84 -6.40
C ALA A 293 1.10 -11.72 -6.64
N ARG A 294 0.99 -13.03 -6.36
CA ARG A 294 2.05 -14.02 -6.63
C ARG A 294 2.46 -14.02 -8.09
N ARG A 295 1.49 -14.14 -9.00
CA ARG A 295 1.76 -14.14 -10.45
C ARG A 295 2.39 -12.85 -10.93
N GLN A 296 1.98 -11.69 -10.42
CA GLN A 296 2.56 -10.40 -10.80
C GLN A 296 4.00 -10.25 -10.29
N MET A 297 4.31 -10.72 -9.07
CA MET A 297 5.69 -10.78 -8.57
C MET A 297 6.58 -11.63 -9.48
N GLU A 298 6.16 -12.88 -9.76
CA GLU A 298 6.89 -13.79 -10.67
C GLU A 298 7.08 -13.16 -12.05
N SER A 299 6.00 -12.59 -12.60
CA SER A 299 5.97 -11.96 -13.91
C SER A 299 6.92 -10.76 -14.03
N PHE A 300 6.98 -9.93 -13.00
CA PHE A 300 7.84 -8.76 -12.98
C PHE A 300 9.31 -9.16 -12.76
N ILE A 301 9.58 -10.15 -11.90
CA ILE A 301 10.91 -10.74 -11.74
C ILE A 301 11.41 -11.31 -13.08
N ASP A 302 10.60 -12.09 -13.79
CA ASP A 302 10.93 -12.63 -15.12
C ASP A 302 11.27 -11.52 -16.11
N THR A 303 10.47 -10.45 -16.10
CA THR A 303 10.64 -9.32 -17.02
C THR A 303 11.97 -8.60 -16.77
N VAL A 304 12.29 -8.31 -15.50
CA VAL A 304 13.57 -7.69 -15.11
C VAL A 304 14.73 -8.63 -15.39
N HIS A 305 14.59 -9.92 -15.06
CA HIS A 305 15.59 -10.94 -15.35
C HIS A 305 15.91 -11.02 -16.85
N ASN A 306 14.90 -11.02 -17.71
CA ASN A 306 15.13 -11.06 -19.15
C ASN A 306 15.75 -9.76 -19.67
N GLY A 307 15.44 -8.60 -19.10
CA GLY A 307 16.11 -7.34 -19.46
C GLY A 307 17.62 -7.40 -19.19
N LEU A 308 18.03 -8.08 -18.11
CA LEU A 308 19.42 -8.20 -17.71
C LEU A 308 20.16 -9.36 -18.39
N TYR A 309 19.54 -10.53 -18.49
CA TYR A 309 20.23 -11.77 -18.89
C TYR A 309 19.85 -12.28 -20.28
N ASN A 310 18.69 -11.88 -20.80
CA ASN A 310 18.20 -12.31 -22.11
C ASN A 310 17.66 -11.11 -22.93
N PRO A 311 18.44 -10.03 -23.08
CA PRO A 311 17.92 -8.80 -23.66
C PRO A 311 17.42 -9.04 -25.08
N MET A 312 16.31 -8.39 -25.42
CA MET A 312 15.76 -8.42 -26.77
C MET A 312 16.79 -7.85 -27.76
N LYS A 313 16.94 -8.51 -28.92
CA LYS A 313 17.86 -8.06 -29.98
C LYS A 313 17.62 -6.58 -30.31
N GLY A 314 18.68 -5.77 -30.17
CA GLY A 314 18.65 -4.32 -30.42
C GLY A 314 18.50 -3.46 -29.16
N PHE A 315 18.43 -4.08 -27.98
CA PHE A 315 18.52 -3.40 -26.69
C PHE A 315 19.74 -3.92 -25.93
N ASP A 316 20.32 -3.04 -25.11
CA ASP A 316 21.41 -3.40 -24.21
C ASP A 316 20.88 -4.29 -23.07
N GLU A 317 21.75 -5.08 -22.45
CA GLU A 317 21.46 -5.72 -21.16
C GLU A 317 21.34 -4.68 -20.06
N GLY A 318 20.35 -4.81 -19.18
CA GLY A 318 20.25 -3.90 -18.04
C GLY A 318 19.01 -4.08 -17.17
N ILE A 319 19.06 -3.45 -16.00
CA ILE A 319 17.89 -3.25 -15.15
C ILE A 319 17.35 -1.84 -15.40
N TRP A 320 16.18 -1.76 -16.03
CA TRP A 320 15.59 -0.50 -16.45
C TRP A 320 14.76 0.18 -15.36
N GLU A 321 14.64 1.50 -15.47
CA GLU A 321 13.74 2.35 -14.71
C GLU A 321 12.27 1.89 -14.80
N LYS A 322 11.87 1.48 -16.02
CA LYS A 322 10.52 1.12 -16.43
C LYS A 322 10.57 0.13 -17.57
N TYR A 323 9.55 -0.72 -17.69
CA TYR A 323 9.49 -1.81 -18.68
C TYR A 323 8.24 -1.72 -19.56
N ASP A 324 8.31 -2.28 -20.76
CA ASP A 324 7.16 -2.47 -21.63
C ASP A 324 6.33 -3.70 -21.17
N GLY A 325 5.20 -3.45 -20.52
CA GLY A 325 4.36 -4.50 -19.91
C GLY A 325 3.69 -5.46 -20.89
N ARG A 326 3.75 -5.21 -22.21
CA ARG A 326 3.08 -6.06 -23.20
C ARG A 326 3.71 -7.45 -23.31
N SER A 327 4.95 -7.61 -22.87
CA SER A 327 5.66 -8.90 -22.91
C SER A 327 6.68 -9.04 -21.78
N ARG A 328 7.09 -10.28 -21.48
CA ARG A 328 8.15 -10.60 -20.50
C ARG A 328 9.57 -10.50 -21.05
N ILE A 329 9.77 -10.03 -22.27
CA ILE A 329 11.09 -10.05 -22.92
C ILE A 329 12.08 -9.05 -22.32
N GLY A 330 11.66 -8.26 -21.32
CA GLY A 330 12.53 -7.33 -20.61
C GLY A 330 12.86 -6.05 -21.37
N ALA A 331 12.05 -5.70 -22.39
CA ALA A 331 12.26 -4.47 -23.13
C ALA A 331 12.03 -3.22 -22.23
N PRO A 332 12.88 -2.20 -22.34
CA PRO A 332 12.68 -0.95 -21.61
C PRO A 332 11.37 -0.27 -22.05
N GLY A 333 10.72 0.38 -21.10
CA GLY A 333 9.59 1.26 -21.38
C GLY A 333 10.02 2.53 -22.14
N ARG A 334 9.05 3.33 -22.56
CA ARG A 334 9.27 4.49 -23.45
C ARG A 334 8.29 5.63 -23.19
N GLY A 335 8.45 6.76 -23.86
CA GLY A 335 7.57 7.92 -23.71
C GLY A 335 7.99 8.83 -22.56
N GLY A 336 7.29 9.96 -22.42
CA GLY A 336 7.71 11.07 -21.58
C GLY A 336 8.83 11.91 -22.18
N GLU A 337 9.54 12.64 -21.32
CA GLU A 337 10.46 13.71 -21.74
C GLU A 337 11.90 13.22 -21.99
N TYR A 338 12.23 11.98 -21.61
CA TYR A 338 13.58 11.42 -21.71
C TYR A 338 13.56 9.90 -21.91
N VAL A 339 14.69 9.35 -22.39
CA VAL A 339 14.89 7.91 -22.60
C VAL A 339 14.94 7.15 -21.28
N ALA A 340 14.55 5.87 -21.26
CA ALA A 340 14.62 5.05 -20.05
C ALA A 340 16.05 4.99 -19.47
N GLN A 341 16.16 5.00 -18.14
CA GLN A 341 17.44 4.97 -17.42
C GLN A 341 17.78 3.55 -16.94
N GLU A 342 19.08 3.26 -16.76
CA GLU A 342 19.62 1.94 -16.37
C GLU A 342 20.04 1.90 -14.88
N GLY A 343 20.10 0.70 -14.29
CA GLY A 343 20.59 0.40 -12.93
C GLY A 343 19.56 0.60 -11.81
N PHE A 344 18.30 0.83 -12.14
CA PHE A 344 17.44 1.72 -11.35
C PHE A 344 17.06 1.23 -9.94
N GLY A 345 17.25 2.09 -8.93
CA GLY A 345 17.14 1.73 -7.51
C GLY A 345 15.79 1.15 -7.06
N TRP A 346 14.66 1.71 -7.49
CA TRP A 346 13.34 1.15 -7.14
C TRP A 346 13.06 -0.20 -7.81
N THR A 347 13.68 -0.48 -8.96
CA THR A 347 13.46 -1.73 -9.69
C THR A 347 14.17 -2.83 -8.94
N ASN A 348 15.42 -2.56 -8.56
CA ASN A 348 16.22 -3.43 -7.72
C ASN A 348 15.50 -3.69 -6.39
N GLY A 349 15.02 -2.65 -5.72
CA GLY A 349 14.31 -2.76 -4.44
C GLY A 349 13.04 -3.62 -4.53
N ALA A 350 12.17 -3.36 -5.50
CA ALA A 350 10.94 -4.11 -5.67
C ALA A 350 11.19 -5.59 -6.01
N VAL A 351 12.14 -5.88 -6.91
CA VAL A 351 12.50 -7.25 -7.28
C VAL A 351 13.07 -8.02 -6.10
N LEU A 352 13.96 -7.40 -5.32
CA LEU A 352 14.53 -8.04 -4.12
C LEU A 352 13.46 -8.35 -3.08
N ASP A 353 12.52 -7.43 -2.85
CA ASP A 353 11.41 -7.65 -1.92
C ASP A 353 10.46 -8.76 -2.44
N PHE A 354 10.14 -8.77 -3.73
CA PHE A 354 9.31 -9.83 -4.32
C PHE A 354 9.95 -11.21 -4.22
N ILE A 355 11.26 -11.33 -4.49
CA ILE A 355 12.01 -12.58 -4.29
C ILE A 355 11.94 -13.02 -2.83
N TRP A 356 12.13 -12.08 -1.90
CA TRP A 356 12.05 -12.36 -0.46
C TRP A 356 10.65 -12.88 -0.07
N ILE A 357 9.58 -12.19 -0.49
CA ILE A 357 8.19 -12.58 -0.21
C ILE A 357 7.87 -13.96 -0.78
N LEU A 358 8.24 -14.22 -2.04
CA LEU A 358 7.99 -15.53 -2.69
C LEU A 358 8.72 -16.66 -1.98
N ASN A 359 9.96 -16.45 -1.54
CA ASN A 359 10.69 -17.45 -0.75
C ASN A 359 9.98 -17.76 0.58
N GLN A 360 9.42 -16.74 1.26
CA GLN A 360 8.63 -16.95 2.48
C GLN A 360 7.37 -17.80 2.23
N TYR A 361 6.73 -17.65 1.06
CA TYR A 361 5.60 -18.52 0.69
C TYR A 361 6.02 -19.97 0.50
N GLN A 362 7.14 -20.19 -0.19
CA GLN A 362 7.66 -21.53 -0.43
C GLN A 362 8.03 -22.23 0.88
N GLU A 363 8.74 -21.55 1.78
CA GLU A 363 9.09 -22.13 3.09
C GLU A 363 7.86 -22.49 3.93
N ARG A 364 6.80 -21.67 3.90
CA ARG A 364 5.53 -21.98 4.60
C ARG A 364 4.83 -23.18 3.99
N SER A 365 4.80 -23.27 2.66
CA SER A 365 4.26 -24.41 1.93
C SER A 365 5.00 -25.70 2.31
N ASP A 366 6.33 -25.66 2.30
CA ASP A 366 7.18 -26.82 2.63
C ASP A 366 7.02 -27.28 4.08
N ARG A 367 6.87 -26.35 5.04
CA ARG A 367 6.56 -26.68 6.45
C ARG A 367 5.14 -27.22 6.65
N SER A 368 4.21 -26.88 5.76
CA SER A 368 2.81 -27.32 5.82
C SER A 368 2.55 -28.66 5.12
N GLN A 369 3.55 -29.25 4.45
CA GLN A 369 3.41 -30.60 3.93
C GLN A 369 3.21 -31.59 5.09
N PRO A 370 2.20 -32.47 5.03
CA PRO A 370 2.01 -33.47 6.07
C PRO A 370 3.25 -34.35 6.14
N VAL A 371 3.89 -34.39 7.32
CA VAL A 371 4.96 -35.35 7.59
C VAL A 371 4.39 -36.74 7.33
N GLN A 372 4.84 -37.39 6.25
CA GLN A 372 4.52 -38.79 6.01
C GLN A 372 5.27 -39.63 7.03
N LEU A 373 4.64 -39.88 8.17
CA LEU A 373 5.13 -40.83 9.15
C LEU A 373 5.02 -42.23 8.56
N ASN A 374 6.12 -42.99 8.60
CA ASN A 374 6.06 -44.41 8.24
C ASN A 374 5.25 -45.20 9.29
N ASN A 375 4.87 -46.44 8.97
CA ASN A 375 4.03 -47.26 9.85
C ASN A 375 4.60 -47.39 11.27
N THR A 376 5.93 -47.49 11.40
CA THR A 376 6.61 -47.59 12.70
C THR A 376 6.49 -46.29 13.52
N GLN A 377 6.62 -45.14 12.87
CA GLN A 377 6.47 -43.83 13.50
C GLN A 377 4.99 -43.54 13.86
N GLN A 378 4.04 -43.93 13.01
CA GLN A 378 2.61 -43.83 13.29
C GLN A 378 2.23 -44.70 14.50
N SER A 379 2.67 -45.96 14.53
CA SER A 379 2.44 -46.84 15.68
C SER A 379 3.07 -46.28 16.95
N SER A 380 4.30 -45.77 16.88
CA SER A 380 4.98 -45.15 18.03
C SER A 380 4.24 -43.93 18.57
N LEU A 381 3.69 -43.09 17.68
CA LEU A 381 2.87 -41.94 18.07
C LEU A 381 1.56 -42.38 18.73
N ILE A 382 0.89 -43.40 18.17
CA ILE A 382 -0.33 -43.98 18.74
C ILE A 382 -0.04 -44.54 20.15
N TYR A 383 1.04 -45.30 20.32
CA TYR A 383 1.42 -45.84 21.64
C TYR A 383 1.74 -44.73 22.65
N ALA A 384 2.40 -43.65 22.21
CA ALA A 384 2.68 -42.50 23.07
C ALA A 384 1.40 -41.78 23.52
N VAL A 385 0.46 -41.55 22.59
CA VAL A 385 -0.83 -40.90 22.89
C VAL A 385 -1.70 -41.79 23.78
N VAL A 386 -1.83 -43.08 23.45
CA VAL A 386 -2.56 -44.04 24.28
C VAL A 386 -1.93 -44.16 25.67
N GLY A 387 -0.60 -44.25 25.74
CA GLY A 387 0.12 -44.28 27.02
C GLY A 387 -0.13 -43.04 27.86
N PHE A 388 -0.14 -41.85 27.25
CA PHE A 388 -0.46 -40.59 27.93
C PHE A 388 -1.92 -40.55 28.43
N CYS A 389 -2.88 -40.99 27.62
CA CYS A 389 -4.29 -41.07 28.01
C CYS A 389 -4.51 -42.09 29.15
N VAL A 390 -3.85 -43.24 29.10
CA VAL A 390 -3.90 -44.25 30.17
C VAL A 390 -3.28 -43.70 31.45
N LEU A 391 -2.16 -42.99 31.37
CA LEU A 391 -1.54 -42.34 32.53
C LEU A 391 -2.49 -41.32 33.17
N LEU A 392 -3.14 -40.49 32.36
CA LEU A 392 -4.14 -39.53 32.84
C LEU A 392 -5.34 -40.23 33.50
N ALA A 393 -5.84 -41.32 32.91
CA ALA A 393 -6.94 -42.10 33.48
C ALA A 393 -6.54 -42.72 34.83
N ILE A 394 -5.33 -43.27 34.94
CA ILE A 394 -4.78 -43.82 36.20
C ILE A 394 -4.69 -42.72 37.25
N ILE A 395 -4.16 -41.54 36.91
CA ILE A 395 -4.07 -40.40 37.84
C ILE A 395 -5.47 -39.97 38.32
N MET A 396 -6.45 -39.94 37.43
CA MET A 396 -7.84 -39.61 37.79
C MET A 396 -8.47 -40.68 38.70
N VAL A 397 -8.22 -41.96 38.44
CA VAL A 397 -8.68 -43.07 39.29
C VAL A 397 -8.03 -43.03 40.67
N PHE A 398 -6.71 -42.80 40.76
CA PHE A 398 -6.03 -42.65 42.04
C PHE A 398 -6.51 -41.42 42.82
N LYS A 399 -6.78 -40.29 42.16
CA LYS A 399 -7.42 -39.13 42.79
C LYS A 399 -8.86 -39.39 43.22
N GLY A 400 -9.59 -40.27 42.54
CA GLY A 400 -10.95 -40.68 42.89
C GLY A 400 -11.01 -41.71 44.03
N ILE A 401 -10.01 -42.59 44.13
CA ILE A 401 -9.89 -43.61 45.19
C ILE A 401 -9.38 -42.98 46.49
N ILE A 402 -8.55 -41.92 46.42
CA ILE A 402 -8.14 -41.12 47.57
C ILE A 402 -9.19 -40.02 47.83
N ARG A 403 -10.41 -40.44 48.20
CA ARG A 403 -11.35 -39.61 48.98
C ARG A 403 -11.49 -40.26 50.36
N PRO A 404 -11.11 -39.60 51.46
CA PRO A 404 -11.31 -40.18 52.79
C PRO A 404 -12.82 -40.27 53.09
N LYS A 405 -13.29 -41.48 53.39
CA LYS A 405 -14.58 -41.69 54.07
C LYS A 405 -14.43 -41.27 55.54
N SER A 406 -15.11 -40.20 55.94
CA SER A 406 -15.62 -40.03 57.31
C SER A 406 -17.09 -39.57 57.27
N MET A 407 -17.95 -40.49 57.70
CA MET A 407 -19.30 -40.39 58.31
C MET A 407 -20.27 -39.28 57.86
N GLN A 408 -21.38 -39.59 57.15
CA GLN A 408 -22.67 -40.18 57.59
C GLN A 408 -23.67 -39.14 58.14
N GLN A 409 -24.77 -38.86 57.41
CA GLN A 409 -26.15 -39.14 57.85
C GLN A 409 -27.21 -38.71 56.80
N LEU A 410 -28.00 -39.72 56.37
CA LEU A 410 -29.48 -39.76 56.17
C LEU A 410 -30.12 -38.66 55.30
N ASP A 411 -30.56 -38.95 54.08
CA ASP A 411 -31.75 -39.74 53.63
C ASP A 411 -32.75 -38.74 53.03
N GLU A 412 -32.92 -38.80 51.71
CA GLU A 412 -34.18 -39.19 51.06
C GLU A 412 -35.27 -38.12 51.13
N ALA A 413 -35.49 -37.43 50.01
CA ALA A 413 -36.78 -37.48 49.33
C ALA A 413 -36.66 -36.84 47.95
N GLY A 414 -37.08 -37.61 46.95
CA GLY A 414 -37.12 -37.24 45.56
C GLY A 414 -37.90 -35.96 45.27
N ALA A 415 -37.43 -35.29 44.23
CA ALA A 415 -38.20 -34.36 43.45
C ALA A 415 -39.54 -34.98 43.03
N LEU A 416 -40.63 -34.22 43.14
CA LEU A 416 -41.61 -34.19 42.06
C LEU A 416 -42.35 -32.85 42.04
N LEU A 417 -42.34 -32.27 40.85
CA LEU A 417 -43.12 -31.13 40.39
C LEU A 417 -44.62 -31.40 40.51
N LEU A 418 -45.39 -30.38 40.88
CA LEU A 418 -46.51 -29.78 40.12
C LEU A 418 -47.35 -28.88 41.06
N GLY A 419 -47.65 -27.65 40.62
CA GLY A 419 -48.58 -26.73 41.29
C GLY A 419 -48.36 -25.28 40.86
N ASP A 420 -49.18 -24.83 39.92
CA ASP A 420 -49.42 -23.42 39.56
C ASP A 420 -49.89 -22.58 40.76
N GLU A 421 -49.57 -21.28 40.76
CA GLU A 421 -50.53 -20.15 40.83
C GLU A 421 -49.78 -18.83 41.10
N ASP A 422 -49.85 -17.94 40.10
CA ASP A 422 -50.28 -16.54 40.11
C ASP A 422 -49.93 -15.50 41.22
N ASP A 423 -49.95 -14.26 40.71
CA ASP A 423 -50.07 -12.93 41.33
C ASP A 423 -48.77 -12.16 41.67
N GLN A 424 -48.42 -11.14 40.87
CA GLN A 424 -48.82 -9.70 40.99
C GLN A 424 -48.08 -9.02 42.18
N ASP A 425 -47.36 -7.89 42.07
CA ASP A 425 -47.69 -6.62 41.41
C ASP A 425 -46.46 -5.68 41.29
N GLU A 426 -46.55 -4.75 40.32
CA GLU A 426 -46.17 -3.30 40.28
C GLU A 426 -44.77 -2.87 40.83
N LEU A 427 -43.93 -2.12 40.10
CA LEU A 427 -44.12 -0.91 39.28
C LEU A 427 -42.90 -0.65 38.39
#